data_AF-A0A183SRZ6-F1
#
_entry.id   AF-A0A183SRZ6-F1
#
_cell.length_a   1.000
_cell.length_b   1.000
_cell.length_c   1.000
_cell.angle_alpha   90.00
_cell.angle_beta   90.00
_cell.angle_gamma   90.00
#
_symmetry.space_group_name_H-M   'P 1'
#
loop_
_entity.id
_entity.type
_entity.pdbx_description
1 polymer ?
#
loop_
_entity_poly.entity_id
_entity_poly.type
_entity_poly.pdbx_seq_one_letter_code
_entity_poly.pdbx_strand_id
1 'polypeptide(L)'
;LTPSNDPISQLTTNRVDYTPHALQPPSRYHPDPYKKPEGEMEQKSTYTNDFPVQPICKVEPIQLKEFPKCEAPFNGESNYRSDFRPWNVKPCIVKPTNKFMPPDVPMDGLTTNRAEYVPRALCKVPSFKPPPTIMDNGPFDGITNYRVDYTDKGRRCHCPAAFLQKDKISPDGYIFKVQK
;
A
#
# COMPACT_ATOMS: atom_id res chain seq x y z
N LEU A 1 -118.26 -55.99 5.88
CA LEU A 1 -116.90 -55.42 5.73
C LEU A 1 -116.38 -55.14 7.14
N THR A 2 -115.41 -55.91 7.64
CA THR A 2 -114.83 -55.72 8.97
C THR A 2 -113.67 -54.72 8.89
N PRO A 3 -113.65 -53.64 9.68
CA PRO A 3 -112.53 -52.70 9.67
C PRO A 3 -111.27 -53.36 10.24
N SER A 4 -110.15 -53.24 9.51
CA SER A 4 -108.83 -53.70 9.97
C SER A 4 -108.30 -52.76 11.06
N ASN A 5 -107.67 -53.33 12.10
CA ASN A 5 -107.05 -52.64 13.23
C ASN A 5 -105.52 -52.54 13.09
N ASP A 6 -104.98 -52.71 11.89
CA ASP A 6 -103.52 -52.67 11.70
C ASP A 6 -103.01 -51.21 11.85
N PRO A 7 -101.95 -50.96 12.64
CA PRO A 7 -101.45 -49.61 12.85
C PRO A 7 -100.90 -49.02 11.54
N ILE A 8 -101.21 -47.74 11.29
CA ILE A 8 -100.71 -47.03 10.12
C ILE A 8 -99.17 -46.94 10.15
N SER A 9 -98.52 -47.30 9.04
CA SER A 9 -97.05 -47.28 8.95
C SER A 9 -96.50 -45.87 9.16
N GLN A 10 -95.56 -45.71 10.10
CA GLN A 10 -94.89 -44.42 10.36
C GLN A 10 -93.63 -44.18 9.52
N LEU A 11 -93.37 -45.07 8.54
CA LEU A 11 -92.29 -44.92 7.58
C LEU A 11 -92.76 -44.01 6.45
N THR A 12 -92.37 -42.74 6.53
CA THR A 12 -92.52 -41.82 5.40
C THR A 12 -91.33 -42.01 4.45
N THR A 13 -91.52 -41.73 3.16
CA THR A 13 -90.44 -41.80 2.16
C THR A 13 -89.22 -40.99 2.60
N ASN A 14 -89.45 -39.81 3.19
CA ASN A 14 -88.40 -38.97 3.74
C ASN A 14 -87.55 -39.66 4.83
N ARG A 15 -88.15 -40.44 5.74
CA ARG A 15 -87.43 -41.16 6.80
C ARG A 15 -86.58 -42.32 6.28
N VAL A 16 -86.93 -42.87 5.13
CA VAL A 16 -86.20 -43.98 4.50
C VAL A 16 -85.09 -43.43 3.58
N ASP A 17 -85.40 -42.38 2.81
CA ASP A 17 -84.52 -41.86 1.77
C ASP A 17 -83.36 -41.02 2.33
N TYR A 18 -83.57 -40.31 3.45
CA TYR A 18 -82.59 -39.39 4.01
C TYR A 18 -81.94 -39.94 5.28
N THR A 19 -81.05 -40.92 5.10
CA THR A 19 -80.20 -41.45 6.16
C THR A 19 -78.80 -40.81 6.11
N PRO A 20 -78.11 -40.62 7.25
CA PRO A 20 -76.76 -40.06 7.25
C PRO A 20 -75.80 -40.98 6.51
N HIS A 21 -75.22 -40.49 5.41
CA HIS A 21 -74.18 -41.20 4.66
C HIS A 21 -72.80 -40.94 5.28
N ALA A 22 -71.96 -41.97 5.36
CA ALA A 22 -70.58 -41.82 5.82
C ALA A 22 -69.78 -40.98 4.81
N LEU A 23 -69.27 -39.82 5.23
CA LEU A 23 -68.42 -38.96 4.41
C LEU A 23 -66.97 -39.47 4.44
N GLN A 24 -66.33 -39.53 3.28
CA GLN A 24 -64.89 -39.78 3.19
C GLN A 24 -64.14 -38.48 3.54
N PRO A 25 -63.12 -38.51 4.42
CA PRO A 25 -62.34 -37.33 4.73
C PRO A 25 -61.56 -36.82 3.51
N PRO A 26 -61.35 -35.49 3.36
CA PRO A 26 -60.60 -34.93 2.25
C PRO A 26 -59.13 -35.33 2.31
N SER A 27 -58.56 -35.69 1.16
CA SER A 27 -57.15 -36.06 1.06
C SER A 27 -56.25 -34.86 1.39
N ARG A 28 -55.22 -35.10 2.23
CA ARG A 28 -54.18 -34.11 2.55
C ARG A 28 -52.90 -34.48 1.80
N TYR A 29 -52.32 -33.50 1.13
CA TYR A 29 -51.03 -33.67 0.48
C TYR A 29 -49.90 -33.73 1.52
N HIS A 30 -49.01 -34.70 1.37
CA HIS A 30 -47.76 -34.82 2.14
C HIS A 30 -46.58 -34.67 1.17
N PRO A 31 -45.67 -33.70 1.40
CA PRO A 31 -44.50 -33.54 0.55
C PRO A 31 -43.55 -34.72 0.72
N ASP A 32 -42.86 -35.07 -0.37
CA ASP A 32 -41.86 -36.12 -0.35
C ASP A 32 -40.68 -35.76 0.58
N PRO A 33 -40.08 -36.75 1.27
CA PRO A 33 -38.90 -36.53 2.07
C PRO A 33 -37.72 -36.09 1.19
N TYR A 34 -36.94 -35.13 1.71
CA TYR A 34 -35.77 -34.61 1.02
C TYR A 34 -34.75 -35.73 0.70
N LYS A 35 -34.27 -35.76 -0.55
CA LYS A 35 -33.22 -36.68 -1.00
C LYS A 35 -31.90 -35.91 -1.09
N LYS A 36 -30.95 -36.26 -0.23
CA LYS A 36 -29.60 -35.69 -0.27
C LYS A 36 -28.93 -36.09 -1.59
N PRO A 37 -28.26 -35.18 -2.30
CA PRO A 37 -27.46 -35.53 -3.47
C PRO A 37 -26.36 -36.54 -3.10
N GLU A 38 -26.12 -37.50 -3.98
CA GLU A 38 -25.09 -38.51 -3.81
C GLU A 38 -23.74 -37.91 -4.19
N GLY A 39 -22.76 -38.00 -3.28
CA GLY A 39 -21.42 -37.45 -3.46
C GLY A 39 -20.93 -36.64 -2.26
N GLU A 40 -19.63 -36.64 -2.07
CA GLU A 40 -18.95 -35.77 -1.11
C GLU A 40 -18.59 -34.45 -1.82
N MET A 41 -18.83 -33.33 -1.17
CA MET A 41 -18.45 -32.01 -1.70
C MET A 41 -16.95 -31.80 -1.45
N GLU A 42 -16.19 -31.49 -2.50
CA GLU A 42 -14.78 -31.09 -2.35
C GLU A 42 -14.70 -29.74 -1.62
N GLN A 43 -14.21 -29.76 -0.37
CA GLN A 43 -14.15 -28.58 0.50
C GLN A 43 -12.83 -27.79 0.42
N LYS A 44 -11.90 -28.18 -0.46
CA LYS A 44 -10.59 -27.54 -0.59
C LYS A 44 -10.57 -26.62 -1.80
N SER A 45 -10.12 -25.39 -1.60
CA SER A 45 -9.86 -24.48 -2.70
C SER A 45 -8.54 -24.84 -3.40
N THR A 46 -8.39 -24.37 -4.64
CA THR A 46 -7.12 -24.44 -5.38
C THR A 46 -5.98 -23.82 -4.57
N TYR A 47 -6.23 -22.71 -3.87
CA TYR A 47 -5.25 -22.08 -2.98
C TYR A 47 -4.69 -23.03 -1.91
N THR A 48 -5.57 -23.78 -1.23
CA THR A 48 -5.14 -24.74 -0.19
C THR A 48 -4.32 -25.89 -0.79
N ASN A 49 -4.59 -26.27 -2.03
CA ASN A 49 -3.86 -27.34 -2.72
C ASN A 49 -2.51 -26.86 -3.30
N ASP A 50 -2.48 -25.64 -3.82
CA ASP A 50 -1.34 -25.09 -4.57
C ASP A 50 -0.27 -24.45 -3.65
N PHE A 51 -0.66 -24.00 -2.45
CA PHE A 51 0.23 -23.31 -1.51
C PHE A 51 0.36 -24.04 -0.16
N PRO A 52 0.93 -25.26 -0.13
CA PRO A 52 1.23 -25.92 1.13
C PRO A 52 2.36 -25.18 1.87
N VAL A 53 2.25 -25.15 3.20
CA VAL A 53 3.31 -24.59 4.06
C VAL A 53 4.60 -25.38 3.83
N GLN A 54 5.62 -24.72 3.31
CA GLN A 54 6.92 -25.32 3.10
C GLN A 54 7.63 -25.53 4.44
N PRO A 55 8.29 -26.68 4.67
CA PRO A 55 9.08 -26.87 5.86
C PRO A 55 10.22 -25.84 5.89
N ILE A 56 10.33 -25.09 6.98
CA ILE A 56 11.45 -24.17 7.18
C ILE A 56 12.71 -25.00 7.37
N CYS A 57 13.67 -24.88 6.44
CA CYS A 57 15.00 -25.45 6.63
C CYS A 57 15.67 -24.72 7.81
N LYS A 58 15.91 -25.43 8.91
CA LYS A 58 16.70 -24.90 10.03
C LYS A 58 18.13 -24.69 9.55
N VAL A 59 18.58 -23.44 9.50
CA VAL A 59 19.98 -23.13 9.18
C VAL A 59 20.81 -23.42 10.41
N GLU A 60 21.80 -24.31 10.26
CA GLU A 60 22.75 -24.57 11.34
C GLU A 60 23.67 -23.37 11.56
N PRO A 61 24.07 -23.07 12.81
CA PRO A 61 25.04 -22.03 13.09
C PRO A 61 26.37 -22.29 12.38
N ILE A 62 26.95 -21.26 11.78
CA ILE A 62 28.27 -21.35 11.14
C ILE A 62 29.32 -21.65 12.22
N GLN A 63 29.98 -22.80 12.10
CA GLN A 63 31.13 -23.17 12.93
C GLN A 63 32.37 -22.42 12.41
N LEU A 64 32.87 -21.46 13.18
CA LEU A 64 34.11 -20.75 12.86
C LEU A 64 35.31 -21.66 13.13
N LYS A 65 36.30 -21.67 12.23
CA LYS A 65 37.56 -22.39 12.43
C LYS A 65 38.37 -21.67 13.51
N GLU A 66 38.69 -22.38 14.59
CA GLU A 66 39.62 -21.89 15.61
C GLU A 66 41.05 -21.90 15.05
N PHE A 67 41.75 -20.77 15.17
CA PHE A 67 43.17 -20.68 14.83
C PHE A 67 44.03 -20.96 16.06
N PRO A 68 45.19 -21.62 15.91
CA PRO A 68 46.09 -21.88 17.03
C PRO A 68 46.54 -20.55 17.66
N LYS A 69 46.49 -20.48 19.00
CA LYS A 69 47.02 -19.36 19.76
C LYS A 69 48.56 -19.39 19.69
N CYS A 70 49.19 -18.22 19.75
CA CYS A 70 50.64 -18.14 19.84
C CYS A 70 51.13 -18.86 21.11
N GLU A 71 52.07 -19.80 20.97
CA GLU A 71 52.63 -20.59 22.09
C GLU A 71 53.63 -19.80 22.95
N ALA A 72 54.06 -18.62 22.48
CA ALA A 72 55.04 -17.81 23.18
C ALA A 72 54.45 -17.18 24.46
N PRO A 73 55.21 -17.14 25.57
CA PRO A 73 54.79 -16.46 26.78
C PRO A 73 54.68 -14.94 26.54
N PHE A 74 53.67 -14.31 27.15
CA PHE A 74 53.47 -12.86 27.06
C PHE A 74 54.53 -12.11 27.87
N ASN A 75 55.29 -11.21 27.21
CA ASN A 75 56.15 -10.26 27.91
C ASN A 75 55.33 -9.04 28.34
N GLY A 76 54.96 -8.98 29.62
CA GLY A 76 54.19 -7.89 30.23
C GLY A 76 55.04 -6.75 30.79
N GLU A 77 56.32 -6.67 30.44
CA GLU A 77 57.20 -5.60 30.91
C GLU A 77 56.97 -4.32 30.09
N SER A 78 56.32 -3.33 30.73
CA SER A 78 56.14 -2.01 30.13
C SER A 78 57.34 -1.11 30.39
N ASN A 79 57.59 -0.17 29.46
CA ASN A 79 58.57 0.90 29.63
C ASN A 79 58.39 1.66 30.96
N TYR A 80 57.15 1.86 31.40
CA TYR A 80 56.88 2.53 32.67
C TYR A 80 57.47 1.77 33.87
N ARG A 81 57.34 0.44 33.88
CA ARG A 81 57.90 -0.41 34.95
C ARG A 81 59.42 -0.43 34.94
N SER A 82 60.06 -0.39 33.77
CA SER A 82 61.52 -0.39 33.66
C SER A 82 62.14 0.95 34.05
N ASP A 83 61.51 2.05 33.63
CA ASP A 83 62.11 3.39 33.63
C ASP A 83 61.83 4.15 34.95
N PHE A 84 60.66 3.92 35.57
CA PHE A 84 60.22 4.64 36.77
C PHE A 84 60.39 3.80 38.04
N ARG A 85 61.61 3.32 38.27
CA ARG A 85 61.99 2.68 39.53
C ARG A 85 62.52 3.70 40.55
N PRO A 86 62.44 3.43 41.86
CA PRO A 86 63.06 4.29 42.86
C PRO A 86 64.58 4.39 42.61
N TRP A 87 65.04 5.59 42.27
CA TRP A 87 66.46 5.89 42.09
C TRP A 87 67.07 6.27 43.43
N ASN A 88 68.25 5.71 43.76
CA ASN A 88 68.97 6.10 44.97
C ASN A 88 69.64 7.47 44.75
N VAL A 89 68.92 8.54 45.05
CA VAL A 89 69.42 9.92 44.96
C VAL A 89 69.98 10.32 46.32
N LYS A 90 71.26 10.70 46.36
CA LYS A 90 71.89 11.22 47.58
C LYS A 90 71.27 12.57 47.96
N PRO A 91 70.98 12.84 49.24
CA PRO A 91 70.45 14.14 49.66
C PRO A 91 71.46 15.24 49.34
N CYS A 92 70.99 16.31 48.67
CA CYS A 92 71.82 17.45 48.33
C CYS A 92 72.08 18.31 49.56
N ILE A 93 73.35 18.66 49.81
CA ILE A 93 73.74 19.60 50.87
C ILE A 93 73.20 20.98 50.49
N VAL A 94 72.26 21.52 51.28
CA VAL A 94 71.61 22.80 51.02
C VAL A 94 72.65 23.91 51.04
N LYS A 95 72.90 24.53 49.88
CA LYS A 95 73.74 25.74 49.78
C LYS A 95 73.00 26.93 50.42
N PRO A 96 73.71 27.90 51.02
CA PRO A 96 73.08 29.09 51.59
C PRO A 96 72.27 29.84 50.53
N THR A 97 71.08 30.30 50.91
CA THR A 97 70.12 30.95 50.01
C THR A 97 70.69 32.27 49.49
N ASN A 98 70.86 32.39 48.17
CA ASN A 98 71.22 33.66 47.54
C ASN A 98 70.09 34.68 47.74
N LYS A 99 70.42 35.91 48.15
CA LYS A 99 69.45 37.00 48.26
C LYS A 99 69.07 37.49 46.86
N PHE A 100 67.78 37.76 46.64
CA PHE A 100 67.29 38.29 45.38
C PHE A 100 67.83 39.70 45.11
N MET A 101 68.31 39.94 43.89
CA MET A 101 68.68 41.27 43.39
C MET A 101 67.74 41.65 42.24
N PRO A 102 66.96 42.75 42.36
CA PRO A 102 66.13 43.20 41.26
C PRO A 102 66.99 43.76 40.11
N PRO A 103 66.50 43.66 38.86
CA PRO A 103 67.16 44.25 37.70
C PRO A 103 67.08 45.79 37.73
N ASP A 104 68.12 46.46 37.24
CA ASP A 104 68.25 47.93 37.22
C ASP A 104 67.45 48.59 36.06
N VAL A 105 67.01 47.78 35.10
CA VAL A 105 66.33 48.23 33.88
C VAL A 105 64.85 47.84 33.94
N PRO A 106 63.90 48.74 33.57
CA PRO A 106 62.49 48.40 33.50
C PRO A 106 62.21 47.35 32.41
N MET A 107 61.17 46.56 32.61
CA MET A 107 60.71 45.57 31.63
C MET A 107 60.13 46.28 30.40
N ASP A 108 60.56 45.86 29.20
CA ASP A 108 59.93 46.31 27.94
C ASP A 108 58.48 45.79 27.89
N GLY A 109 57.53 46.71 27.88
CA GLY A 109 56.09 46.43 27.92
C GLY A 109 55.47 46.13 26.55
N LEU A 110 56.28 46.07 25.48
CA LEU A 110 55.80 45.78 24.14
C LEU A 110 55.66 44.27 23.93
N THR A 111 54.43 43.77 24.09
CA THR A 111 54.11 42.38 23.81
C THR A 111 54.08 42.12 22.30
N THR A 112 54.45 40.90 21.90
CA THR A 112 54.39 40.45 20.49
C THR A 112 52.99 40.61 19.90
N ASN A 113 51.95 40.32 20.67
CA ASN A 113 50.56 40.53 20.25
C ASN A 113 50.26 42.00 19.91
N ARG A 114 50.66 42.94 20.79
CA ARG A 114 50.46 44.38 20.58
C ARG A 114 51.27 44.89 19.38
N ALA A 115 52.43 44.31 19.12
CA ALA A 115 53.26 44.67 17.97
C ALA A 115 52.74 44.10 16.64
N GLU A 116 52.26 42.86 16.63
CA GLU A 116 51.94 42.12 15.40
C GLU A 116 50.47 42.25 14.98
N TYR A 117 49.55 42.36 15.93
CA TYR A 117 48.11 42.38 15.69
C TYR A 117 47.58 43.81 15.53
N VAL A 118 48.02 44.48 14.47
CA VAL A 118 47.55 45.81 14.09
C VAL A 118 46.47 45.71 12.99
N PRO A 119 45.50 46.64 12.94
CA PRO A 119 44.51 46.67 11.86
C PRO A 119 45.19 46.74 10.48
N ARG A 120 44.98 45.71 9.65
CA ARG A 120 45.47 45.67 8.26
C ARG A 120 44.34 46.10 7.32
N ALA A 121 44.70 46.79 6.24
CA ALA A 121 43.74 47.11 5.18
C ALA A 121 43.21 45.82 4.55
N LEU A 122 41.87 45.65 4.56
CA LEU A 122 41.23 44.53 3.89
C LEU A 122 41.27 44.74 2.37
N CYS A 123 41.83 43.77 1.65
CA CYS A 123 41.74 43.74 0.19
C CYS A 123 40.35 43.24 -0.21
N LYS A 124 39.58 44.05 -0.93
CA LYS A 124 38.30 43.63 -1.52
C LYS A 124 38.60 42.69 -2.70
N VAL A 125 38.19 41.44 -2.60
CA VAL A 125 38.30 40.46 -3.70
C VAL A 125 37.05 40.56 -4.59
N PRO A 126 37.20 40.63 -5.94
CA PRO A 126 36.05 40.60 -6.83
C PRO A 126 35.37 39.22 -6.82
N SER A 127 34.04 39.20 -6.98
CA SER A 127 33.28 37.96 -7.13
C SER A 127 33.47 37.39 -8.54
N PHE A 128 33.78 36.10 -8.63
CA PHE A 128 33.84 35.35 -9.90
C PHE A 128 32.50 34.68 -10.26
N LYS A 129 31.41 35.02 -9.57
CA LYS A 129 30.10 34.42 -9.82
C LYS A 129 29.57 34.88 -11.20
N PRO A 130 29.19 33.95 -12.10
CA PRO A 130 28.56 34.32 -13.36
C PRO A 130 27.21 35.00 -13.09
N PRO A 131 26.80 35.96 -13.92
CA PRO A 131 25.48 36.57 -13.82
C PRO A 131 24.41 35.49 -14.02
N PRO A 132 23.24 35.61 -13.35
CA PRO A 132 22.15 34.67 -13.55
C PRO A 132 21.66 34.75 -15.00
N THR A 133 21.87 33.68 -15.77
CA THR A 133 21.36 33.56 -17.13
C THR A 133 19.94 32.99 -17.09
N ILE A 134 18.98 33.74 -17.64
CA ILE A 134 17.63 33.23 -17.89
C ILE A 134 17.71 32.42 -19.20
N MET A 135 17.46 31.12 -19.13
CA MET A 135 17.36 30.29 -20.33
C MET A 135 15.98 30.51 -20.96
N ASP A 136 15.96 31.05 -22.17
CA ASP A 136 14.73 31.16 -22.96
C ASP A 136 14.43 29.79 -23.60
N ASN A 137 13.44 29.10 -23.05
CA ASN A 137 13.04 27.77 -23.49
C ASN A 137 11.98 27.81 -24.60
N GLY A 138 11.75 28.99 -25.20
CA GLY A 138 10.73 29.21 -26.22
C GLY A 138 9.30 29.24 -25.66
N PRO A 139 8.31 29.54 -26.51
CA PRO A 139 6.92 29.62 -26.10
C PRO A 139 6.35 28.24 -25.75
N PHE A 140 5.55 28.18 -24.68
CA PHE A 140 4.85 26.96 -24.27
C PHE A 140 3.68 26.66 -25.23
N ASP A 141 3.69 25.48 -25.86
CA ASP A 141 2.69 25.06 -26.84
C ASP A 141 1.29 24.88 -26.21
N GLY A 142 1.20 24.20 -25.05
CA GLY A 142 -0.05 24.09 -24.28
C GLY A 142 -1.23 23.39 -24.97
N ILE A 143 -1.02 22.79 -26.14
CA ILE A 143 -2.05 22.04 -26.88
C ILE A 143 -2.11 20.61 -26.36
N THR A 144 -3.27 20.20 -25.86
CA THR A 144 -3.52 18.82 -25.43
C THR A 144 -4.28 18.05 -26.51
N ASN A 145 -4.05 16.74 -26.59
CA ASN A 145 -4.77 15.87 -27.54
C ASN A 145 -6.29 16.03 -27.43
N TYR A 146 -6.81 16.13 -26.20
CA TYR A 146 -8.24 16.35 -25.97
C TYR A 146 -8.77 17.62 -26.65
N ARG A 147 -8.02 18.73 -26.59
CA ARG A 147 -8.41 20.02 -27.19
C ARG A 147 -8.44 19.95 -28.72
N VAL A 148 -7.62 19.08 -29.32
CA VAL A 148 -7.60 18.84 -30.77
C VAL A 148 -8.75 17.92 -31.20
N ASP A 149 -8.94 16.83 -30.45
CA ASP A 149 -9.85 15.75 -30.83
C ASP A 149 -11.33 16.12 -30.66
N TYR A 150 -11.66 16.76 -29.53
CA TYR A 150 -13.03 17.08 -29.15
C TYR A 150 -13.42 18.50 -29.54
N THR A 151 -13.52 18.73 -30.85
CA THR A 151 -14.08 19.95 -31.45
C THR A 151 -15.47 19.68 -32.02
N ASP A 152 -16.35 20.69 -32.05
CA ASP A 152 -17.73 20.53 -32.57
C ASP A 152 -17.69 20.05 -34.02
N LYS A 153 -18.11 18.80 -34.24
CA LYS A 153 -18.06 18.17 -35.55
C LYS A 153 -19.24 18.54 -36.45
N GLY A 154 -20.14 19.42 -35.99
CA GLY A 154 -21.29 19.90 -36.77
C GLY A 154 -22.24 18.76 -37.14
N ARG A 155 -23.34 18.61 -36.40
CA ARG A 155 -24.39 17.64 -36.77
C ARG A 155 -24.95 17.99 -38.15
N ARG A 156 -24.54 17.27 -39.19
CA ARG A 156 -25.33 17.17 -40.43
C ARG A 156 -26.49 16.23 -40.13
N CYS A 157 -27.66 16.80 -39.90
CA CYS A 157 -28.93 16.08 -39.87
C CYS A 157 -29.17 15.43 -41.24
N HIS A 158 -28.64 14.22 -41.43
CA HIS A 158 -28.95 13.39 -42.57
C HIS A 158 -30.38 12.87 -42.42
N CYS A 159 -31.35 13.62 -42.94
CA CYS A 159 -32.65 13.05 -43.28
C CYS A 159 -32.48 12.30 -44.61
N PRO A 160 -32.57 10.96 -44.64
CA PRO A 160 -32.36 10.19 -45.87
C PRO A 160 -33.39 10.50 -46.96
N ALA A 161 -34.56 11.06 -46.59
CA ALA A 161 -35.61 11.44 -47.52
C ALA A 161 -35.27 12.69 -48.38
N ALA A 162 -34.27 13.50 -47.98
CA ALA A 162 -33.88 14.70 -48.74
C ALA A 162 -33.22 14.38 -50.09
N PHE A 163 -32.76 13.14 -50.29
CA PHE A 163 -32.04 12.72 -51.51
C PHE A 163 -32.92 11.97 -52.52
N LEU A 164 -34.22 11.81 -52.25
CA LEU A 164 -35.12 11.13 -53.19
C LEU A 164 -35.44 12.04 -54.38
N GLN A 165 -35.03 11.61 -55.58
CA GLN A 165 -35.27 12.31 -56.82
C GLN A 165 -36.74 12.16 -57.21
N LYS A 166 -37.50 13.26 -57.12
CA LYS A 166 -38.96 13.29 -57.31
C LYS A 166 -39.41 12.99 -58.76
N ASP A 167 -38.49 13.12 -59.71
CA ASP A 167 -38.78 13.00 -61.14
C ASP A 167 -38.42 11.62 -61.72
N LYS A 168 -38.00 10.67 -60.87
CA LYS A 168 -37.63 9.31 -61.29
C LYS A 168 -38.55 8.26 -60.67
N ILE A 169 -38.92 7.27 -61.48
CA ILE A 169 -39.58 6.03 -61.05
C ILE A 169 -38.65 5.34 -60.05
N SER A 170 -39.18 4.98 -58.86
CA SER A 170 -38.48 4.10 -57.92
C SER A 170 -38.20 2.74 -58.60
N PRO A 171 -37.08 2.05 -58.30
CA PRO A 171 -36.81 0.69 -58.80
C PRO A 171 -37.99 -0.29 -58.62
N ASP A 172 -38.84 -0.04 -57.62
CA ASP A 172 -40.01 -0.85 -57.28
C ASP A 172 -41.27 -0.48 -58.11
N GLY A 173 -41.15 0.44 -59.07
CA GLY A 173 -42.20 0.84 -60.00
C GLY A 173 -43.15 1.94 -59.51
N TYR A 174 -42.95 2.46 -58.29
CA TYR A 174 -43.81 3.50 -57.73
C TYR A 174 -43.40 4.92 -58.16
N ILE A 175 -44.40 5.75 -58.46
CA ILE A 175 -44.27 7.17 -58.82
C ILE A 175 -45.00 8.01 -57.78
N PHE A 176 -44.29 8.92 -57.12
CA PHE A 176 -44.88 9.82 -56.14
C PHE A 176 -45.40 11.08 -56.84
N LYS A 177 -46.72 11.14 -57.07
CA LYS A 177 -47.38 12.36 -57.53
C LYS A 177 -47.73 13.23 -56.34
N VAL A 178 -47.31 14.49 -56.36
CA VAL A 178 -47.73 15.49 -55.39
C VAL A 178 -49.14 15.95 -55.77
N GLN A 179 -50.14 15.64 -54.95
CA GLN A 179 -51.46 16.28 -55.05
C GLN A 179 -51.31 17.73 -54.57
N LYS A 180 -51.78 18.65 -55.43
CA LYS A 180 -51.76 20.09 -55.16
C LYS A 180 -52.95 20.49 -54.32
#